data_AF-A1UKU5-F1
#
_entry.id   AF-A1UKU5-F1
#
_cell.length_a   1.000
_cell.length_b   1.000
_cell.length_c   1.000
_cell.angle_alpha   90.00
_cell.angle_beta   90.00
_cell.angle_gamma   90.00
#
_symmetry.space_group_name_H-M   'P 1'
#
loop_
_entity.id
_entity.type
_entity.pdbx_description
1 polymer ?
#
loop_
_entity_poly.entity_id
_entity_poly.type
_entity_poly.pdbx_seq_one_letter_code
_entity_poly.pdbx_strand_id
1 'polypeptide(L)'
;MTTQLKTVDGKAVADATIDFTGGYATVTVETVGDGTLSPGFHGLHIHEFGRCEPNSPAPNGGPTGDFASSGEHFQAEGNTGMPASGDLPPLLVRSDGAGKLVVTTDAFTEDQLKGPDGSSILLHQGADMPGATEGVDTRIACGVISPASAETSVSTSTSTSTVTTTVAPVPPATVTETTTPPTTSPSPTTTATTTVSETTPPTTTTVPTSPESPTPPAG
;
A
#
# COMPACT_ATOMS: atom_id res chain seq x y z
N MET A 1 0.62 -11.94 17.62
CA MET A 1 0.68 -10.72 16.80
C MET A 1 -0.57 -10.65 15.91
N THR A 2 -1.11 -9.46 15.63
CA THR A 2 -2.34 -9.29 14.84
C THR A 2 -2.22 -8.09 13.91
N THR A 3 -2.75 -8.20 12.69
CA THR A 3 -2.81 -7.10 11.73
C THR A 3 -4.01 -7.24 10.80
N GLN A 4 -4.37 -6.17 10.11
CA GLN A 4 -5.43 -6.16 9.10
C GLN A 4 -4.82 -5.82 7.74
N LEU A 5 -5.06 -6.68 6.76
CA LEU A 5 -4.67 -6.46 5.39
C LEU A 5 -5.65 -5.50 4.75
N LYS A 6 -5.11 -4.44 4.16
CA LYS A 6 -5.88 -3.39 3.49
C LYS A 6 -5.39 -3.19 2.07
N THR A 7 -6.31 -2.88 1.17
CA THR A 7 -6.02 -2.37 -0.17
C THR A 7 -5.46 -0.95 -0.11
N VAL A 8 -5.00 -0.44 -1.26
CA VAL A 8 -4.37 0.88 -1.40
C VAL A 8 -5.29 2.05 -1.04
N ASP A 9 -6.59 1.87 -1.20
CA ASP A 9 -7.65 2.80 -0.79
C ASP A 9 -8.06 2.63 0.68
N GLY A 10 -7.41 1.72 1.42
CA GLY A 10 -7.60 1.50 2.84
C GLY A 10 -8.76 0.56 3.19
N LYS A 11 -9.40 -0.08 2.20
CA LYS A 11 -10.46 -1.07 2.43
C LYS A 11 -9.88 -2.33 3.05
N ALA A 12 -10.46 -2.78 4.16
CA ALA A 12 -10.07 -4.03 4.80
C ALA A 12 -10.49 -5.24 3.97
N VAL A 13 -9.57 -6.20 3.79
CA VAL A 13 -9.84 -7.44 3.02
C VAL A 13 -9.71 -8.70 3.85
N ALA A 14 -8.77 -8.74 4.80
CA ALA A 14 -8.56 -9.87 5.68
C ALA A 14 -7.93 -9.42 7.00
N ASP A 15 -8.20 -10.17 8.07
CA ASP A 15 -7.46 -10.11 9.32
C ASP A 15 -6.43 -11.24 9.35
N ALA A 16 -5.25 -10.94 9.89
CA ALA A 16 -4.17 -11.89 10.07
C ALA A 16 -3.73 -11.94 11.54
N THR A 17 -3.55 -13.15 12.07
CA THR A 17 -3.00 -13.41 13.40
C THR A 17 -1.82 -14.37 13.28
N ILE A 18 -0.75 -14.08 14.01
CA ILE A 18 0.43 -14.95 14.12
C ILE A 18 0.62 -15.26 15.60
N ASP A 19 0.44 -16.50 16.00
CA ASP A 19 0.67 -16.98 17.36
C ASP A 19 1.94 -17.82 17.43
N PHE A 20 2.82 -17.52 18.38
CA PHE A 20 4.07 -18.26 18.56
C PHE A 20 3.94 -19.16 19.80
N THR A 21 3.75 -20.46 19.58
CA THR A 21 3.59 -21.44 20.64
C THR A 21 4.35 -22.72 20.28
N GLY A 22 5.06 -23.30 21.24
CA GLY A 22 5.73 -24.59 21.04
C GLY A 22 6.91 -24.57 20.04
N GLY A 23 7.50 -23.40 19.79
CA GLY A 23 8.68 -23.26 18.92
C GLY A 23 8.39 -23.02 17.44
N TYR A 24 7.12 -22.82 17.07
CA TYR A 24 6.70 -22.49 15.71
C TYR A 24 5.63 -21.39 15.72
N ALA A 25 5.38 -20.80 14.55
CA ALA A 25 4.32 -19.82 14.32
C ALA A 25 3.07 -20.50 13.77
N THR A 26 1.89 -20.15 14.30
CA THR A 26 0.58 -20.44 13.70
C THR A 26 0.04 -19.16 13.08
N VAL A 27 0.01 -19.11 11.75
CA VAL A 27 -0.52 -18.00 10.97
C VAL A 27 -1.97 -18.31 10.59
N THR A 28 -2.89 -17.43 10.97
CA THR A 28 -4.30 -17.47 10.58
C THR A 28 -4.62 -16.23 9.76
N VAL A 29 -5.16 -16.39 8.56
CA VAL A 29 -5.66 -15.30 7.72
C VAL A 29 -7.11 -15.58 7.35
N GLU A 30 -7.99 -14.62 7.59
CA GLU A 30 -9.44 -14.75 7.36
C GLU A 30 -10.01 -13.47 6.75
N THR A 31 -10.78 -13.60 5.67
CA THR A 31 -11.39 -12.46 4.98
C THR A 31 -12.45 -11.77 5.83
N VAL A 32 -12.48 -10.44 5.84
CA VAL A 32 -13.39 -9.64 6.71
C VAL A 32 -14.61 -9.04 5.99
N GLY A 33 -14.83 -9.40 4.74
CA GLY A 33 -16.01 -8.97 3.99
C GLY A 33 -16.13 -9.66 2.64
N ASP A 34 -17.34 -9.61 2.10
CA ASP A 34 -17.69 -10.39 0.91
C ASP A 34 -17.24 -9.65 -0.37
N GLY A 35 -16.71 -10.39 -1.33
CA GLY A 35 -16.50 -9.93 -2.71
C GLY A 35 -15.41 -8.88 -2.95
N THR A 36 -14.50 -8.62 -1.99
CA THR A 36 -13.34 -7.73 -2.25
C THR A 36 -12.20 -8.45 -2.97
N LEU A 37 -12.01 -9.73 -2.64
CA LEU A 37 -11.05 -10.59 -3.32
C LEU A 37 -11.77 -11.40 -4.40
N SER A 38 -11.11 -11.59 -5.54
CA SER A 38 -11.60 -12.47 -6.58
C SER A 38 -11.62 -13.93 -6.10
N PRO A 39 -12.57 -14.76 -6.53
CA PRO A 39 -12.49 -16.20 -6.28
C PRO A 39 -11.22 -16.80 -6.89
N GLY A 40 -10.55 -17.69 -6.15
CA GLY A 40 -9.30 -18.32 -6.59
C GLY A 40 -8.21 -18.32 -5.52
N PHE A 41 -7.01 -18.69 -5.92
CA PHE A 41 -5.84 -18.70 -5.05
C PHE A 41 -5.10 -17.38 -5.12
N HIS A 42 -4.75 -16.85 -3.95
CA HIS A 42 -3.97 -15.64 -3.77
C HIS A 42 -2.68 -15.96 -3.02
N GLY A 43 -1.53 -15.59 -3.59
CA GLY A 43 -0.22 -15.70 -2.93
C GLY A 43 -0.21 -14.90 -1.62
N LEU A 44 0.43 -15.45 -0.60
CA LEU A 44 0.47 -14.87 0.72
C LEU A 44 1.90 -14.96 1.26
N HIS A 45 2.52 -13.81 1.52
CA HIS A 45 3.91 -13.76 1.93
C HIS A 45 4.10 -12.77 3.07
N ILE A 46 5.03 -13.07 3.98
CA ILE A 46 5.61 -12.07 4.87
C ILE A 46 6.72 -11.36 4.10
N HIS A 47 6.73 -10.03 4.13
CA HIS A 47 7.71 -9.15 3.51
C HIS A 47 8.64 -8.51 4.53
N GLU A 48 9.85 -8.20 4.07
CA GLU A 48 11.00 -7.85 4.91
C GLU A 48 10.89 -6.48 5.63
N PHE A 49 10.05 -5.56 5.15
CA PHE A 49 9.83 -4.27 5.81
C PHE A 49 8.41 -4.10 6.32
N GLY A 50 8.29 -3.51 7.52
CA GLY A 50 7.05 -3.14 8.18
C GLY A 50 6.35 -1.92 7.59
N ARG A 51 6.17 -1.87 6.27
CA ARG A 51 5.62 -0.73 5.53
C ARG A 51 4.60 -1.19 4.49
N CYS A 52 3.45 -0.52 4.42
CA CYS A 52 2.38 -0.79 3.48
C CYS A 52 1.96 0.49 2.75
N GLU A 53 2.89 1.14 2.04
CA GLU A 53 2.65 2.44 1.40
C GLU A 53 2.15 2.26 -0.06
N PRO A 54 1.04 2.89 -0.45
CA PRO A 54 0.57 2.87 -1.84
C PRO A 54 1.53 3.64 -2.75
N ASN A 55 1.68 3.19 -4.01
CA ASN A 55 2.59 3.77 -5.01
C ASN A 55 3.95 4.23 -4.45
N SER A 56 4.59 3.37 -3.66
CA SER A 56 5.86 3.66 -2.98
C SER A 56 7.05 3.17 -3.78
N PRO A 57 8.27 3.68 -3.53
CA PRO A 57 9.50 3.09 -4.07
C PRO A 57 9.91 1.85 -3.28
N ALA A 58 10.52 0.87 -3.96
CA ALA A 58 11.16 -0.26 -3.30
C ALA A 58 12.42 0.19 -2.53
N PRO A 59 12.68 -0.33 -1.31
CA PRO A 59 13.83 0.08 -0.48
C PRO A 59 15.21 -0.14 -1.15
N ASN A 60 15.33 -1.19 -1.95
CA ASN A 60 16.57 -1.55 -2.65
C ASN A 60 16.65 -0.94 -4.07
N GLY A 61 15.76 -0.01 -4.39
CA GLY A 61 15.59 0.54 -5.74
C GLY A 61 14.69 -0.33 -6.61
N GLY A 62 14.12 0.27 -7.66
CA GLY A 62 13.13 -0.39 -8.53
C GLY A 62 12.01 0.56 -8.97
N PRO A 63 11.08 0.08 -9.79
CA PRO A 63 9.89 0.85 -10.13
C PRO A 63 9.04 1.11 -8.87
N THR A 64 8.33 2.24 -8.85
CA THR A 64 7.31 2.47 -7.83
C THR A 64 6.11 1.57 -8.08
N GLY A 65 5.46 1.16 -7.00
CA GLY A 65 4.28 0.30 -7.07
C GLY A 65 3.56 0.25 -5.74
N ASP A 66 2.36 -0.30 -5.78
CA ASP A 66 1.57 -0.48 -4.58
C ASP A 66 2.26 -1.42 -3.61
N PHE A 67 2.49 -0.94 -2.39
CA PHE A 67 3.18 -1.65 -1.33
C PHE A 67 4.63 -2.04 -1.67
N ALA A 68 5.29 -1.41 -2.65
CA ALA A 68 6.69 -1.70 -2.96
C ALA A 68 7.62 -1.41 -1.76
N SER A 69 7.24 -0.48 -0.89
CA SER A 69 7.93 -0.15 0.38
C SER A 69 8.14 -1.34 1.31
N SER A 70 7.35 -2.41 1.17
CA SER A 70 7.49 -3.63 2.00
C SER A 70 8.73 -4.45 1.61
N GLY A 71 9.38 -4.14 0.48
CA GLY A 71 10.54 -4.88 -0.03
C GLY A 71 10.17 -6.24 -0.58
N GLU A 72 11.13 -7.16 -0.52
CA GLU A 72 11.02 -8.54 -0.98
C GLU A 72 10.45 -9.46 0.12
N HIS A 73 10.34 -10.76 -0.20
CA HIS A 73 9.90 -11.76 0.77
C HIS A 73 10.86 -11.81 1.96
N PHE A 74 10.32 -11.95 3.16
CA PHE A 74 11.08 -12.01 4.39
C PHE A 74 12.02 -13.22 4.39
N GLN A 75 13.29 -12.98 4.68
CA GLN A 75 14.27 -14.02 4.91
C GLN A 75 14.79 -13.93 6.35
N ALA A 76 14.62 -15.01 7.11
CA ALA A 76 15.22 -15.15 8.41
C ALA A 76 16.74 -15.10 8.29
N GLU A 77 17.42 -14.55 9.30
CA GLU A 77 18.87 -14.43 9.30
C GLU A 77 19.53 -15.78 9.00
N GLY A 78 20.43 -15.79 8.00
CA GLY A 78 21.12 -16.99 7.55
C GLY A 78 20.38 -17.82 6.50
N ASN A 79 19.12 -17.51 6.16
CA ASN A 79 18.43 -18.12 5.03
C ASN A 79 18.57 -17.25 3.77
N THR A 80 18.95 -17.88 2.66
CA THR A 80 18.99 -17.27 1.32
C THR A 80 18.37 -18.18 0.26
N GLY A 81 17.78 -19.31 0.68
CA GLY A 81 17.17 -20.29 -0.21
C GLY A 81 15.74 -19.95 -0.60
N MET A 82 15.20 -20.77 -1.50
CA MET A 82 13.78 -20.84 -1.83
C MET A 82 13.19 -22.17 -1.33
N PRO A 83 11.97 -22.20 -0.77
CA PRO A 83 11.11 -21.05 -0.50
C PRO A 83 11.73 -20.07 0.51
N ALA A 84 11.39 -18.78 0.38
CA ALA A 84 11.81 -17.79 1.35
C ALA A 84 11.15 -18.08 2.70
N SER A 85 11.75 -17.56 3.76
CA SER A 85 11.28 -17.83 5.13
C SER A 85 9.86 -17.32 5.36
N GLY A 86 9.50 -16.20 4.72
CA GLY A 86 8.18 -15.59 4.74
C GLY A 86 7.14 -16.20 3.80
N ASP A 87 7.49 -17.20 2.98
CA ASP A 87 6.55 -17.83 2.05
C ASP A 87 5.51 -18.64 2.82
N LEU A 88 4.23 -18.42 2.52
CA LEU A 88 3.12 -19.17 3.10
C LEU A 88 2.29 -19.83 1.99
N PRO A 89 1.56 -20.92 2.28
CA PRO A 89 0.58 -21.45 1.33
C PRO A 89 -0.42 -20.38 0.89
N PRO A 90 -0.89 -20.43 -0.36
CA PRO A 90 -1.82 -19.43 -0.87
C PRO A 90 -3.18 -19.49 -0.14
N LEU A 91 -3.81 -18.33 0.01
CA LEU A 91 -5.18 -18.21 0.49
C LEU A 91 -6.16 -18.61 -0.63
N LEU A 92 -6.98 -19.62 -0.39
CA LEU A 92 -8.09 -19.97 -1.28
C LEU A 92 -9.33 -19.14 -0.92
N VAL A 93 -9.76 -18.29 -1.84
CA VAL A 93 -10.99 -17.50 -1.77
C VAL A 93 -12.08 -18.21 -2.57
N ARG A 94 -13.21 -18.49 -1.91
CA ARG A 94 -14.38 -19.14 -2.49
C ARG A 94 -15.16 -18.19 -3.41
N SER A 95 -16.15 -18.73 -4.12
CA SER A 95 -17.04 -17.95 -5.01
C SER A 95 -17.86 -16.87 -4.31
N ASP A 96 -18.09 -16.99 -3.00
CA ASP A 96 -18.75 -15.97 -2.18
C ASP A 96 -17.79 -14.90 -1.63
N GLY A 97 -16.51 -14.97 -2.00
CA GLY A 97 -15.47 -14.04 -1.55
C GLY A 97 -14.91 -14.34 -0.16
N ALA A 98 -15.38 -15.39 0.51
CA ALA A 98 -14.84 -15.81 1.79
C ALA A 98 -13.59 -16.69 1.61
N GLY A 99 -12.57 -16.47 2.43
CA GLY A 99 -11.35 -17.26 2.46
C GLY A 99 -10.82 -17.39 3.89
N LYS A 100 -10.27 -18.56 4.20
CA LYS A 100 -9.57 -18.79 5.47
C LYS A 100 -8.38 -19.72 5.27
N LEU A 101 -7.24 -19.31 5.79
CA LEU A 101 -6.02 -20.10 5.87
C LEU A 101 -5.59 -20.20 7.34
N VAL A 102 -5.24 -21.40 7.77
CA VAL A 102 -4.53 -21.65 9.04
C VAL A 102 -3.34 -22.54 8.70
N VAL A 103 -2.13 -22.04 8.97
CA VAL A 103 -0.88 -22.73 8.65
C VAL A 103 0.11 -22.60 9.79
N THR A 104 0.95 -23.61 9.96
CA THR A 104 2.08 -23.57 10.89
C THR A 104 3.40 -23.51 10.12
N THR A 105 4.37 -22.75 10.62
CA THR A 105 5.74 -22.70 10.07
C THR A 105 6.75 -22.45 11.18
N ASP A 106 7.93 -23.04 11.06
CA ASP A 106 9.09 -22.83 11.92
C ASP A 106 10.20 -22.00 11.24
N ALA A 107 9.90 -21.41 10.08
CA ALA A 107 10.86 -20.67 9.27
C ALA A 107 11.27 -19.29 9.82
N PHE A 108 10.54 -18.76 10.81
CA PHE A 108 10.83 -17.48 11.45
C PHE A 108 10.37 -17.45 12.92
N THR A 109 10.94 -16.54 13.70
CA THR A 109 10.56 -16.29 15.10
C THR A 109 9.88 -14.93 15.27
N GLU A 110 9.23 -14.72 16.42
CA GLU A 110 8.59 -13.44 16.74
C GLU A 110 9.60 -12.28 16.77
N ASP A 111 10.78 -12.51 17.35
CA ASP A 111 11.83 -11.50 17.46
C ASP A 111 12.37 -11.09 16.10
N GLN A 112 12.49 -12.04 15.16
CA GLN A 112 12.88 -11.77 13.79
C GLN A 112 11.86 -10.88 13.06
N LEU A 113 10.56 -11.15 13.23
CA LEU A 113 9.50 -10.31 12.64
C LEU A 113 9.42 -8.90 13.25
N LYS A 114 9.91 -8.74 14.49
CA LYS A 114 9.98 -7.46 15.22
C LYS A 114 11.35 -6.78 15.13
N GLY A 115 12.20 -7.22 14.22
CA GLY A 115 13.50 -6.61 13.96
C GLY A 115 13.39 -5.10 13.65
N PRO A 116 14.53 -4.41 13.51
CA PRO A 116 14.56 -2.95 13.30
C PRO A 116 13.75 -2.52 12.07
N ASP A 117 13.73 -3.33 11.02
CA ASP A 117 12.99 -3.09 9.78
C ASP A 117 11.50 -3.45 9.88
N GLY A 118 11.10 -4.14 10.95
CA GLY A 118 9.77 -4.68 11.13
C GLY A 118 9.46 -5.79 10.12
N SER A 119 8.18 -5.99 9.85
CA SER A 119 7.70 -6.91 8.81
C SER A 119 6.25 -6.61 8.46
N SER A 120 5.83 -7.03 7.27
CA SER A 120 4.44 -6.94 6.81
C SER A 120 3.97 -8.25 6.22
N ILE A 121 2.66 -8.48 6.16
CA ILE A 121 2.05 -9.57 5.43
C ILE A 121 1.34 -9.02 4.20
N LEU A 122 1.53 -9.69 3.07
CA LEU A 122 1.11 -9.23 1.76
C LEU A 122 0.32 -10.31 1.05
N LEU A 123 -0.81 -9.89 0.48
CA LEU A 123 -1.65 -10.71 -0.37
C LEU A 123 -1.45 -10.30 -1.82
N HIS A 124 -1.22 -11.27 -2.69
CA HIS A 124 -1.01 -11.09 -4.11
C HIS A 124 -2.27 -11.40 -4.92
N GLN A 125 -2.38 -10.83 -6.12
CA GLN A 125 -3.50 -11.09 -7.02
C GLN A 125 -3.49 -12.52 -7.54
N GLY A 126 -2.30 -12.98 -7.97
CA GLY A 126 -2.08 -14.30 -8.53
C GLY A 126 -1.84 -15.36 -7.47
N ALA A 127 -1.89 -16.61 -7.90
CA ALA A 127 -1.58 -17.76 -7.06
C ALA A 127 -0.06 -17.97 -6.94
N ASP A 128 0.43 -18.31 -5.75
CA ASP A 128 1.80 -18.80 -5.57
C ASP A 128 1.83 -20.34 -5.68
N MET A 129 1.88 -20.84 -6.91
CA MET A 129 1.89 -22.28 -7.22
C MET A 129 2.66 -22.58 -8.52
N PRO A 130 3.23 -23.80 -8.67
CA PRO A 130 3.93 -24.18 -9.89
C PRO A 130 3.06 -23.99 -11.14
N GLY A 131 3.56 -23.18 -12.09
CA GLY A 131 2.90 -22.89 -13.36
C GLY A 131 1.95 -21.69 -13.34
N ALA A 132 1.76 -21.02 -12.20
CA ALA A 132 1.07 -19.73 -12.16
C ALA A 132 1.99 -18.61 -12.67
N THR A 133 1.47 -17.76 -13.57
CA THR A 133 2.21 -16.62 -14.16
C THR A 133 1.47 -15.30 -14.00
N GLU A 134 0.14 -15.34 -13.93
CA GLU A 134 -0.69 -14.15 -13.94
C GLU A 134 -0.82 -13.55 -12.54
N GLY A 135 -0.40 -12.30 -12.38
CA GLY A 135 -0.61 -11.51 -11.15
C GLY A 135 0.21 -11.96 -9.94
N VAL A 136 1.17 -12.87 -10.10
CA VAL A 136 1.97 -13.43 -8.99
C VAL A 136 2.76 -12.36 -8.23
N ASP A 137 3.21 -11.30 -8.91
CA ASP A 137 3.91 -10.17 -8.30
C ASP A 137 3.00 -8.98 -7.97
N THR A 138 1.71 -9.05 -8.34
CA THR A 138 0.77 -7.95 -8.13
C THR A 138 0.29 -7.93 -6.70
N ARG A 139 0.75 -6.94 -5.93
CA ARG A 139 0.43 -6.72 -4.52
C ARG A 139 -0.94 -6.05 -4.37
N ILE A 140 -1.92 -6.73 -3.77
CA ILE A 140 -3.32 -6.24 -3.70
C ILE A 140 -3.76 -5.81 -2.31
N ALA A 141 -3.15 -6.35 -1.24
CA ALA A 141 -3.41 -5.91 0.11
C ALA A 141 -2.22 -6.15 1.03
N CYS A 142 -2.00 -5.25 1.98
CA CYS A 142 -0.87 -5.30 2.89
C CYS A 142 -1.32 -4.99 4.33
N GLY A 143 -0.73 -5.69 5.29
CA GLY A 143 -0.90 -5.44 6.73
C GLY A 143 0.46 -5.40 7.42
N VAL A 144 0.75 -4.34 8.18
CA VAL A 144 2.00 -4.24 8.96
C VAL A 144 1.90 -5.19 10.16
N ILE A 145 2.83 -6.15 10.26
CA ILE A 145 2.94 -7.07 11.42
C ILE A 145 3.67 -6.38 12.56
N SER A 146 4.82 -5.76 12.25
CA SER A 146 5.58 -4.90 13.13
C SER A 146 6.06 -3.71 12.30
N PRO A 147 5.88 -2.46 12.75
CA PRO A 147 6.37 -1.31 11.99
C PRO A 147 7.89 -1.35 11.93
N ALA A 148 8.45 -0.85 10.82
CA ALA A 148 9.86 -0.47 10.81
C ALA A 148 10.07 0.55 11.93
N SER A 149 11.06 0.32 12.79
CA SER A 149 11.50 1.37 13.71
C SER A 149 11.84 2.56 12.84
N ALA A 150 11.25 3.72 13.13
CA ALA A 150 11.62 4.93 12.44
C ALA A 150 13.14 5.03 12.58
N GLU A 151 13.86 4.85 11.48
CA GLU A 151 15.23 5.34 11.40
C GLU A 151 15.11 6.76 11.96
N THR A 152 15.88 7.03 13.01
CA THR A 152 16.09 8.39 13.45
C THR A 152 16.61 9.08 12.20
N SER A 153 15.70 9.71 11.45
CA SER A 153 16.04 10.65 10.42
C SER A 153 16.77 11.71 11.21
N VAL A 154 18.09 11.59 11.29
CA VAL A 154 18.97 12.65 11.71
C VAL A 154 18.82 13.69 10.63
N SER A 155 17.71 14.43 10.72
CA SER A 155 17.59 15.75 10.15
C SER A 155 18.71 16.53 10.81
N THR A 156 19.84 16.58 10.12
CA THR A 156 20.92 17.51 10.46
C THR A 156 20.33 18.89 10.24
N SER A 157 19.65 19.41 11.27
CA SER A 157 19.26 20.80 11.33
C SER A 157 20.57 21.56 11.53
N THR A 158 21.18 21.99 10.43
CA THR A 158 22.28 22.94 10.45
C THR A 158 21.74 24.26 11.00
N SER A 159 21.81 24.43 12.31
CA SER A 159 21.61 25.72 12.95
C SER A 159 22.81 26.61 12.62
N THR A 160 22.70 27.36 11.54
CA THR A 160 23.65 28.42 11.19
C THR A 160 23.51 29.53 12.23
N SER A 161 24.39 29.55 13.22
CA SER A 161 24.57 30.70 14.11
C SER A 161 25.33 31.79 13.37
N THR A 162 24.64 32.84 12.93
CA THR A 162 25.25 34.04 12.35
C THR A 162 25.93 34.85 13.45
N VAL A 163 27.26 34.89 13.42
CA VAL A 163 28.07 35.79 14.25
C VAL A 163 28.03 37.19 13.62
N THR A 164 27.32 38.12 14.25
CA THR A 164 27.26 39.52 13.83
C THR A 164 28.46 40.29 14.37
N THR A 165 29.47 40.53 13.54
CA THR A 165 30.58 41.43 13.87
C THR A 165 30.09 42.88 13.78
N THR A 166 30.11 43.59 14.90
CA THR A 166 29.68 45.00 14.99
C THR A 166 30.79 45.91 14.46
N VAL A 167 30.58 46.53 13.29
CA VAL A 167 31.42 47.63 12.82
C VAL A 167 30.73 48.95 13.17
N ALA A 168 31.49 49.88 13.74
CA ALA A 168 31.04 51.18 14.21
C ALA A 168 30.40 52.03 13.08
N PRO A 169 29.33 52.80 13.36
CA PRO A 169 28.60 53.54 12.35
C PRO A 169 29.36 54.79 11.87
N VAL A 170 29.43 54.95 10.55
CA VAL A 170 29.76 56.22 9.89
C VAL A 170 28.49 57.08 9.86
N PRO A 171 28.56 58.39 10.19
CA PRO A 171 27.37 59.25 10.26
C PRO A 171 26.71 59.48 8.88
N PRO A 172 25.37 59.66 8.84
CA PRO A 172 24.62 59.78 7.59
C PRO A 172 24.73 61.19 6.98
N ALA A 173 24.80 61.24 5.64
CA ALA A 173 24.60 62.45 4.85
C ALA A 173 23.12 62.60 4.47
N THR A 174 22.67 63.86 4.52
CA THR A 174 21.30 64.35 4.41
C THR A 174 20.66 64.16 3.02
N VAL A 175 19.46 63.53 3.06
CA VAL A 175 18.23 63.61 2.25
C VAL A 175 18.21 64.48 0.97
N THR A 176 17.60 63.96 -0.11
CA THR A 176 16.51 64.67 -0.86
C THR A 176 15.66 63.62 -1.61
N GLU A 177 14.35 63.62 -1.33
CA GLU A 177 13.32 62.80 -1.98
C GLU A 177 12.92 63.39 -3.35
N THR A 178 12.70 62.52 -4.34
CA THR A 178 11.97 62.85 -5.57
C THR A 178 10.85 61.84 -5.75
N THR A 179 9.61 62.32 -5.65
CA THR A 179 8.35 61.59 -5.83
C THR A 179 8.03 61.37 -7.31
N THR A 180 7.64 60.14 -7.67
CA THR A 180 7.08 59.81 -9.00
C THR A 180 5.68 59.17 -8.81
N PRO A 181 4.67 59.54 -9.60
CA PRO A 181 3.28 59.10 -9.39
C PRO A 181 3.00 57.67 -9.90
N PRO A 182 1.98 56.97 -9.36
CA PRO A 182 1.59 55.65 -9.83
C PRO A 182 0.73 55.73 -11.10
N THR A 183 1.10 54.93 -12.11
CA THR A 183 0.30 54.66 -13.31
C THR A 183 -0.74 53.57 -13.04
N THR A 184 -1.99 53.90 -13.40
CA THR A 184 -3.17 53.02 -13.43
C THR A 184 -3.06 51.93 -14.49
N SER A 185 -3.39 50.69 -14.13
CA SER A 185 -3.59 49.57 -15.07
C SER A 185 -4.96 48.92 -14.82
N PRO A 186 -5.79 48.66 -15.86
CA PRO A 186 -7.15 48.18 -15.69
C PRO A 186 -7.26 46.66 -15.53
N SER A 187 -8.28 46.28 -14.74
CA SER A 187 -8.77 44.93 -14.44
C SER A 187 -9.43 44.25 -15.65
N PRO A 188 -9.26 42.93 -15.86
CA PRO A 188 -10.05 42.18 -16.82
C PRO A 188 -11.39 41.70 -16.22
N THR A 189 -12.47 42.10 -16.88
CA THR A 189 -13.86 41.65 -16.71
C THR A 189 -13.98 40.15 -16.98
N THR A 190 -14.55 39.39 -16.03
CA THR A 190 -14.93 37.98 -16.24
C THR A 190 -16.41 37.92 -16.62
N THR A 191 -16.70 37.49 -17.85
CA THR A 191 -18.05 37.21 -18.35
C THR A 191 -18.48 35.82 -17.89
N ALA A 192 -19.60 35.73 -17.18
CA ALA A 192 -20.23 34.47 -16.81
C ALA A 192 -21.05 33.92 -17.99
N THR A 193 -20.73 32.72 -18.44
CA THR A 193 -21.51 31.98 -19.44
C THR A 193 -22.43 30.99 -18.73
N THR A 194 -23.73 31.18 -18.87
CA THR A 194 -24.77 30.28 -18.33
C THR A 194 -24.88 29.04 -19.22
N THR A 195 -24.61 27.85 -18.67
CA THR A 195 -24.79 26.57 -19.36
C THR A 195 -26.18 26.01 -19.04
N VAL A 196 -27.03 25.86 -20.05
CA VAL A 196 -28.33 25.17 -19.96
C VAL A 196 -28.06 23.67 -20.07
N SER A 197 -28.48 22.89 -19.07
CA SER A 197 -28.45 21.43 -19.13
C SER A 197 -29.79 20.91 -19.63
N GLU A 198 -29.77 20.29 -20.82
CA GLU A 198 -30.92 19.62 -21.43
C GLU A 198 -31.04 18.19 -20.86
N THR A 199 -32.22 17.85 -20.35
CA THR A 199 -32.50 16.56 -19.71
C THR A 199 -33.13 15.61 -20.73
N THR A 200 -32.42 14.56 -21.12
CA THR A 200 -32.95 13.48 -21.96
C THR A 200 -33.70 12.45 -21.11
N PRO A 201 -34.84 11.89 -21.58
CA PRO A 201 -35.58 10.85 -20.87
C PRO A 201 -34.89 9.48 -20.98
N PRO A 202 -35.12 8.56 -20.02
CA PRO A 202 -34.49 7.25 -20.02
C PRO A 202 -35.12 6.30 -21.06
N THR A 203 -34.27 5.66 -21.85
CA THR A 203 -34.63 4.57 -22.76
C THR A 203 -34.79 3.27 -21.98
N THR A 204 -35.97 2.64 -22.09
CA THR A 204 -36.24 1.33 -21.50
C THR A 204 -35.60 0.23 -22.34
N THR A 205 -34.56 -0.41 -21.82
CA THR A 205 -33.93 -1.60 -22.44
C THR A 205 -34.60 -2.86 -21.91
N THR A 206 -35.36 -3.55 -22.76
CA THR A 206 -35.87 -4.90 -22.51
C THR A 206 -34.74 -5.92 -22.63
N VAL A 207 -34.52 -6.70 -21.56
CA VAL A 207 -33.55 -7.81 -21.50
C VAL A 207 -34.12 -9.02 -22.26
N PRO A 208 -33.40 -9.61 -23.24
CA PRO A 208 -33.80 -10.88 -23.84
C PRO A 208 -33.50 -12.04 -22.87
N THR A 209 -34.50 -12.88 -22.64
CA THR A 209 -34.39 -14.14 -21.90
C THR A 209 -33.50 -15.14 -22.64
N SER A 210 -32.48 -15.65 -21.96
CA SER A 210 -31.57 -16.70 -22.44
C SER A 210 -32.29 -18.05 -22.55
N PRO A 211 -32.06 -18.85 -23.60
CA PRO A 211 -32.64 -20.20 -23.69
C PRO A 211 -31.92 -21.17 -22.75
N GLU A 212 -32.73 -22.04 -22.13
CA GLU A 212 -32.33 -23.09 -21.19
C GLU A 212 -31.51 -24.19 -21.90
N SER A 213 -30.45 -24.66 -21.24
CA SER A 213 -29.55 -25.71 -21.76
C SER A 213 -30.14 -27.11 -21.50
N PRO A 214 -30.11 -28.05 -22.47
CA PRO A 214 -30.72 -29.36 -22.29
C PRO A 214 -29.92 -30.25 -21.33
N THR A 215 -30.63 -30.88 -20.41
CA THR A 215 -30.12 -31.87 -19.44
C THR A 215 -29.59 -33.11 -20.17
N PRO A 216 -28.39 -33.64 -19.82
CA PRO A 216 -27.91 -34.89 -20.40
C PRO A 216 -28.67 -36.10 -19.82
N PRO A 217 -28.84 -37.20 -20.59
CA PRO A 217 -29.48 -38.42 -20.10
C PRO A 217 -28.56 -39.16 -19.12
N ALA A 218 -29.15 -39.70 -18.07
CA ALA A 218 -28.48 -40.56 -17.11
C ALA A 218 -28.04 -41.88 -17.77
N GLY A 219 -26.76 -42.21 -17.63
CA GLY A 219 -26.14 -43.49 -17.98
C GLY A 219 -25.07 -43.82 -16.95
#